data_AF-A0A2A9N8Z2-F1
#
_entry.id   AF-A0A2A9N8Z2-F1
#
_cell.length_a   1.000
_cell.length_b   1.000
_cell.length_c   1.000
_cell.angle_alpha   90.00
_cell.angle_beta   90.00
_cell.angle_gamma   90.00
#
_symmetry.space_group_name_H-M   'P 1'
#
loop_
_entity.id
_entity.type
_entity.pdbx_description
1 polymer ?
#
loop_
_entity_poly.entity_id
_entity_poly.type
_entity_poly.pdbx_seq_one_letter_code
_entity_poly.pdbx_strand_id
1 'polypeptide(L)'
;MTEKAVWTDKEKDVLVQYLFDHKSEAGDGGNFTTSFWTVVAAHLHPHLVKGSIKTSTVCKSKWTNVSRYPPFVERTTTATCSS
;
A
#
# COMPACT_ATOMS: atom_id res chain seq x y z
N MET A 1 -5.47 23.28 7.17
CA MET A 1 -6.16 22.70 5.99
C MET A 1 -5.33 21.49 5.56
N THR A 2 -5.75 20.28 5.91
CA THR A 2 -4.96 19.08 5.60
C THR A 2 -5.14 18.77 4.13
N GLU A 3 -4.14 19.10 3.30
CA GLU A 3 -4.12 18.70 1.89
C GLU A 3 -4.36 17.19 1.81
N LYS A 4 -5.53 16.81 1.29
CA LYS A 4 -5.82 15.41 1.01
C LYS A 4 -4.88 15.01 -0.11
N ALA A 5 -3.82 14.26 0.21
CA ALA A 5 -3.01 13.60 -0.80
C ALA A 5 -3.95 12.90 -1.77
N VAL A 6 -3.92 13.31 -3.04
CA VAL A 6 -4.79 12.73 -4.08
C VAL A 6 -4.21 11.36 -4.39
N TRP A 7 -4.90 10.32 -3.93
CA TRP A 7 -4.57 8.93 -4.25
C TRP A 7 -5.49 8.47 -5.36
N THR A 8 -4.95 8.28 -6.55
CA THR A 8 -5.66 7.60 -7.65
C THR A 8 -5.81 6.12 -7.31
N ASP A 9 -6.81 5.45 -7.89
CA ASP A 9 -7.06 4.04 -7.62
C ASP A 9 -5.90 3.15 -8.09
N LYS A 10 -5.22 3.55 -9.17
CA LYS A 10 -4.01 2.87 -9.66
C LYS A 10 -2.85 2.93 -8.67
N GLU A 11 -2.64 4.06 -8.01
CA GLU A 11 -1.58 4.19 -7.00
C GLU A 11 -1.90 3.39 -5.73
N LYS A 12 -3.18 3.30 -5.35
CA LYS A 12 -3.60 2.45 -4.22
C LYS A 12 -3.38 0.99 -4.55
N ASP A 13 -3.75 0.56 -5.76
CA ASP A 13 -3.59 -0.81 -6.24
C ASP A 13 -2.12 -1.23 -6.24
N VAL A 14 -1.25 -0.42 -6.85
CA VAL A 14 0.21 -0.66 -6.85
C VAL A 14 0.77 -0.71 -5.43
N LEU A 15 0.35 0.20 -4.54
CA LEU A 15 0.78 0.20 -3.14
C LEU A 15 0.37 -1.09 -2.42
N VAL A 16 -0.90 -1.50 -2.54
CA VAL A 16 -1.44 -2.70 -1.88
C VAL A 16 -0.80 -3.95 -2.46
N GLN A 17 -0.64 -4.04 -3.78
CA GLN A 17 -0.02 -5.15 -4.47
C GLN A 17 1.44 -5.34 -4.02
N TYR A 18 2.21 -4.25 -3.96
CA TYR A 18 3.60 -4.28 -3.50
C TYR A 18 3.70 -4.70 -2.04
N LEU A 19 2.84 -4.15 -1.17
CA LEU A 19 2.81 -4.54 0.25
C LEU A 19 2.40 -6.00 0.45
N PHE A 20 1.52 -6.52 -0.41
CA PHE A 20 1.09 -7.91 -0.36
C PHE A 20 2.18 -8.88 -0.83
N ASP A 21 2.90 -8.53 -1.91
CA ASP A 21 4.04 -9.31 -2.43
C ASP A 21 5.17 -9.39 -1.38
N HIS A 22 5.47 -8.26 -0.76
CA HIS A 22 6.51 -8.13 0.25
C HIS A 22 6.03 -8.33 1.69
N LYS A 23 4.81 -8.86 1.90
CA LYS A 23 4.25 -9.05 3.25
C LYS A 23 5.13 -9.93 4.15
N SER A 24 5.91 -10.82 3.54
CA SER A 24 6.84 -11.72 4.24
C SER A 24 8.06 -11.00 4.82
N GLU A 25 8.36 -9.79 4.33
CA GLU A 25 9.41 -8.92 4.88
C GLU A 25 8.90 -8.04 6.02
N ALA A 26 7.58 -7.99 6.24
CA ALA A 26 7.02 -7.35 7.42
C ALA A 26 7.40 -8.19 8.65
N GLY A 27 7.97 -7.55 9.67
CA GLY A 27 8.25 -8.22 10.94
C GLY A 27 6.98 -8.60 11.69
N ASP A 28 7.14 -9.25 12.85
CA ASP A 28 6.10 -9.82 13.73
C ASP A 28 4.94 -8.88 14.14
N GLY A 29 5.01 -7.59 13.83
CA GLY A 29 3.95 -6.61 14.06
C GLY A 29 3.20 -6.13 12.81
N GLY A 30 3.43 -6.72 11.63
CA GLY A 30 2.85 -6.23 10.36
C GLY A 30 3.37 -4.83 9.98
N ASN A 31 4.54 -4.47 10.51
CA ASN A 31 5.08 -3.12 10.45
C ASN A 31 6.34 -3.13 9.56
N PHE A 32 6.27 -2.47 8.41
CA PHE A 32 7.40 -2.34 7.51
C PHE A 32 8.42 -1.32 8.01
N THR A 33 9.70 -1.58 7.75
CA THR A 33 10.80 -0.68 8.13
C THR A 33 10.76 0.62 7.32
N THR A 34 11.39 1.68 7.83
CA THR A 34 11.47 2.96 7.12
C THR A 34 12.14 2.81 5.75
N SER A 35 13.16 1.96 5.64
CA SER A 35 13.86 1.64 4.39
C SER A 35 12.91 1.04 3.37
N PHE A 36 12.04 0.11 3.78
CA PHE A 36 11.02 -0.48 2.91
C PHE A 36 10.08 0.58 2.35
N TRP A 37 9.56 1.48 3.20
CA TRP A 37 8.69 2.56 2.75
C TRP A 37 9.37 3.54 1.79
N THR A 38 10.68 3.74 1.90
CA THR A 38 11.46 4.54 0.94
C THR A 38 11.53 3.87 -0.42
N VAL A 39 11.71 2.55 -0.48
CA VAL A 39 11.69 1.77 -1.73
C VAL A 39 10.29 1.82 -2.36
N VAL A 40 9.24 1.61 -1.57
CA VAL A 40 7.84 1.72 -2.02
C VAL A 40 7.55 3.10 -2.60
N ALA A 41 7.98 4.17 -1.93
CA ALA A 41 7.80 5.54 -2.42
C ALA A 41 8.53 5.77 -3.77
N ALA A 42 9.74 5.25 -3.91
CA ALA A 42 10.49 5.30 -5.17
C ALA A 42 9.81 4.50 -6.29
N HIS A 43 9.23 3.34 -5.96
CA HIS A 43 8.48 2.51 -6.90
C HIS A 43 7.16 3.15 -7.34
N LEU A 44 6.49 3.88 -6.44
CA LEU A 44 5.29 4.65 -6.75
C LEU A 44 5.57 5.91 -7.54
N HIS A 45 6.77 6.49 -7.43
CA HIS A 45 7.18 7.72 -8.11
C HIS A 45 6.84 7.78 -9.61
N PRO A 46 7.16 6.76 -10.44
CA PRO A 46 6.77 6.74 -11.86
C PRO A 46 5.26 6.61 -12.10
N HIS A 47 4.49 6.15 -11.10
CA HIS A 47 3.04 6.01 -11.17
C HIS A 47 2.29 7.24 -10.63
N LEU A 48 3.01 8.28 -10.16
CA LEU A 48 2.41 9.52 -9.68
C LEU A 48 1.88 10.34 -10.86
N VAL A 49 0.58 10.18 -11.15
CA VAL A 49 -0.07 10.85 -12.29
C VAL A 49 -0.33 12.33 -12.01
N LYS A 50 -0.54 12.72 -10.74
CA LYS A 50 -0.81 14.11 -10.35
C LYS A 50 -0.63 14.33 -8.84
N GLY A 51 0.16 15.35 -8.49
CA GLY A 51 0.24 15.89 -7.13
C GLY A 51 1.39 15.33 -6.29
N SER A 52 1.71 16.11 -5.26
CA SER A 52 2.82 16.04 -4.28
C SER A 52 3.55 14.70 -4.13
N ILE A 53 4.89 14.78 -4.07
CA ILE A 53 5.80 13.65 -3.85
C ILE A 53 5.30 12.82 -2.66
N LYS A 54 4.84 11.60 -2.93
CA LYS A 54 4.37 10.67 -1.90
C LYS A 54 5.58 10.07 -1.22
N THR A 55 5.99 10.69 -0.12
CA THR A 55 7.09 10.20 0.71
C THR A 55 6.69 8.92 1.44
N SER A 56 7.69 8.21 1.96
CA SER A 56 7.53 7.03 2.81
C SER A 56 6.51 7.23 3.93
N THR A 57 6.51 8.40 4.57
CA THR A 57 5.55 8.79 5.62
C THR A 57 4.11 8.84 5.12
N VAL A 58 3.88 9.34 3.91
CA VAL A 58 2.55 9.44 3.29
C VAL A 58 2.03 8.05 2.92
N CYS A 59 2.89 7.19 2.38
CA CYS A 59 2.58 5.78 2.09
C CYS A 59 2.22 5.00 3.37
N LYS A 60 3.04 5.14 4.42
CA LYS A 60 2.78 4.52 5.72
C LYS A 60 1.45 4.98 6.33
N SER A 61 1.22 6.29 6.36
CA SER A 61 -0.03 6.86 6.89
C SER A 61 -1.25 6.38 6.11
N LYS A 62 -1.13 6.26 4.79
CA LYS A 62 -2.20 5.72 3.94
C LYS A 62 -2.45 4.25 4.24
N TRP A 63 -1.42 3.42 4.33
CA TRP A 63 -1.55 2.01 4.67
C TRP A 63 -2.20 1.82 6.04
N THR A 64 -1.74 2.53 7.08
CA THR A 64 -2.36 2.45 8.41
C THR A 64 -3.85 2.82 8.38
N ASN A 65 -4.25 3.78 7.55
CA ASN A 65 -5.66 4.15 7.38
C ASN A 65 -6.46 3.06 6.64
N VAL A 66 -5.90 2.50 5.55
CA VAL A 66 -6.51 1.41 4.77
C VAL A 66 -6.61 0.12 5.60
N SER A 67 -5.58 -0.25 6.35
CA SER A 67 -5.61 -1.43 7.22
C SER A 67 -6.55 -1.29 8.40
N ARG A 68 -6.84 -0.05 8.85
CA ARG A 68 -7.80 0.22 9.92
C ARG A 68 -9.25 0.15 9.43
N TYR A 69 -9.47 0.46 8.16
CA TYR A 69 -10.76 0.35 7.49
C TYR A 69 -10.57 -0.43 6.20
N PRO A 70 -10.39 -1.77 6.26
CA PRO A 70 -10.46 -2.55 5.04
C PRO A 70 -11.86 -2.28 4.46
N PRO A 71 -11.98 -1.69 3.25
CA PRO A 71 -13.25 -1.77 2.56
C PRO A 71 -13.48 -3.25 2.41
N PHE A 72 -14.50 -3.78 3.10
CA PHE A 72 -15.06 -5.12 2.98
C PHE A 72 -14.56 -5.79 1.71
N VAL A 73 -13.40 -6.45 1.81
CA VAL A 73 -12.81 -7.10 0.64
C VAL A 73 -13.67 -8.32 0.48
N GLU A 74 -14.63 -8.17 -0.43
CA GLU A 74 -15.42 -9.28 -0.89
C GLU A 74 -14.46 -10.41 -1.25
N ARG A 75 -14.66 -11.50 -0.51
CA ARG A 75 -14.26 -12.85 -0.86
C ARG A 75 -14.30 -13.02 -2.39
N THR A 76 -13.13 -13.01 -3.00
CA THR A 76 -12.88 -13.83 -4.20
C THR A 76 -11.84 -14.83 -3.74
N THR A 77 -12.26 -15.93 -3.11
CA THR A 77 -12.50 -17.19 -3.83
C THR A 77 -11.56 -17.32 -5.02
N THR A 78 -10.39 -17.90 -4.77
CA THR A 78 -9.97 -19.05 -5.53
C THR A 78 -9.68 -20.16 -4.54
N ALA A 79 -10.71 -20.98 -4.33
CA ALA A 79 -10.53 -22.32 -3.81
C ALA A 79 -9.60 -23.07 -4.77
N THR A 80 -8.36 -23.30 -4.35
CA THR A 80 -7.52 -24.32 -4.96
C THR A 80 -8.02 -25.66 -4.41
N CYS A 81 -8.96 -26.30 -5.13
CA CYS A 81 -9.08 -27.74 -5.01
C CYS A 81 -7.95 -28.38 -5.81
N SER A 82 -7.07 -29.12 -5.15
CA SER A 82 -6.07 -30.01 -5.75
C SER A 82 -5.65 -30.96 -4.62
N SER A 83 -5.75 -32.28 -4.68
CA SER A 83 -6.25 -33.24 -5.67
C SER A 83 -6.66 -34.50 -4.92
#